data_AF-A0A1N6XRL1-F1
#
_entry.id   AF-A0A1N6XRL1-F1
#
_cell.length_a   1.000
_cell.length_b   1.000
_cell.length_c   1.000
_cell.angle_alpha   90.00
_cell.angle_beta   90.00
_cell.angle_gamma   90.00
#
_symmetry.space_group_name_H-M   'P 1'
#
loop_
_entity.id
_entity.type
_entity.pdbx_description
1 polymer ?
#
loop_
_entity_poly.entity_id
_entity_poly.type
_entity_poly.pdbx_seq_one_letter_code
_entity_poly.pdbx_strand_id
1 'polypeptide(L)'
;MANFFENVEPTDAEQLEQLSRLVFELRENRDAILKANGATDEIELLERIYTGAIPEHPAYEHYLSARILADTRETVRAMLTECLKEARRT
;
A
#
# COMPACT_ATOMS: atom_id res chain seq x y z
N MET A 1 6.03 2.94 -26.16
CA MET A 1 5.28 2.99 -24.89
C MET A 1 3.93 2.37 -25.17
N ALA A 2 3.64 1.19 -24.63
CA ALA A 2 2.34 0.54 -24.85
C ALA A 2 1.27 1.36 -24.12
N ASN A 3 0.29 1.90 -24.85
CA ASN A 3 -0.83 2.64 -24.28
C ASN A 3 -1.72 1.67 -23.51
N PHE A 4 -1.45 1.50 -22.22
CA PHE A 4 -2.24 0.64 -21.32
C PHE A 4 -3.71 1.10 -21.20
N PHE A 5 -4.01 2.33 -21.64
CA PHE A 5 -5.31 3.00 -21.51
C PHE A 5 -6.02 3.25 -22.86
N GLU A 6 -5.64 2.55 -23.94
CA GLU A 6 -6.11 2.86 -25.30
C GLU A 6 -7.63 2.69 -25.52
N ASN A 7 -8.36 2.09 -24.57
CA ASN A 7 -9.81 1.91 -24.61
C ASN A 7 -10.52 2.34 -23.32
N VAL A 8 -9.92 3.24 -22.54
CA VAL A 8 -10.48 3.66 -21.24
C VAL A 8 -11.07 5.07 -21.40
N GLU A 9 -12.32 5.27 -20.99
CA GLU A 9 -12.95 6.59 -20.93
C GLU A 9 -12.04 7.56 -20.14
N PRO A 10 -11.90 8.83 -20.53
CA PRO A 10 -10.98 9.77 -19.88
C PRO A 10 -11.18 9.86 -18.37
N THR A 11 -12.44 9.74 -17.91
CA THR A 11 -12.80 9.73 -16.49
C THR A 11 -12.28 8.49 -15.76
N ASP A 12 -12.31 7.32 -16.41
CA ASP A 12 -11.80 6.08 -15.83
C ASP A 12 -10.25 6.05 -15.84
N ALA A 13 -9.62 6.68 -16.85
CA ALA A 13 -8.17 6.80 -16.91
C ALA A 13 -7.62 7.67 -15.77
N GLU A 14 -8.27 8.79 -15.45
CA GLU A 14 -7.91 9.64 -14.31
C GLU A 14 -8.08 8.90 -12.96
N GLN A 15 -9.17 8.14 -12.79
CA GLN A 15 -9.39 7.35 -11.59
C GLN A 15 -8.33 6.26 -11.42
N LEU A 16 -7.97 5.56 -12.49
CA LEU A 16 -6.91 4.55 -12.48
C LEU A 16 -5.55 5.17 -12.14
N GLU A 17 -5.24 6.35 -12.68
CA GLU A 17 -4.02 7.07 -12.34
C GLU A 17 -3.98 7.42 -10.85
N GLN A 18 -5.06 8.01 -10.31
CA GLN A 18 -5.15 8.37 -8.89
C GLN A 18 -5.02 7.16 -7.97
N LEU A 19 -5.72 6.06 -8.26
CA LEU A 19 -5.62 4.82 -7.49
C LEU A 19 -4.21 4.22 -7.58
N SER A 20 -3.57 4.24 -8.75
CA SER A 20 -2.20 3.74 -8.91
C SER A 20 -1.19 4.54 -8.10
N ARG A 21 -1.35 5.88 -8.08
CA ARG A 21 -0.53 6.78 -7.27
C ARG A 21 -0.75 6.54 -5.78
N LEU A 22 -2.00 6.36 -5.36
CA LEU A 22 -2.33 6.07 -3.97
C LEU A 22 -1.70 4.74 -3.51
N VAL A 23 -1.73 3.68 -4.33
CA VAL A 23 -1.04 2.41 -4.04
C VAL A 23 0.46 2.62 -3.84
N PHE A 24 1.08 3.45 -4.67
CA PHE A 24 2.50 3.78 -4.56
C PHE A 24 2.81 4.56 -3.28
N GLU A 25 2.03 5.60 -2.97
CA GLU A 25 2.21 6.42 -1.76
C GLU A 25 2.02 5.59 -0.48
N LEU A 26 1.01 4.70 -0.44
CA LEU A 26 0.81 3.78 0.69
C LEU A 26 2.00 2.83 0.89
N ARG A 27 2.59 2.34 -0.22
CA ARG A 27 3.79 1.50 -0.17
C ARG A 27 4.98 2.27 0.38
N GLU A 28 5.25 3.47 -0.13
CA GLU A 28 6.38 4.29 0.32
C GLU A 28 6.24 4.67 1.80
N ASN A 29 5.03 5.03 2.24
CA ASN A 29 4.76 5.35 3.65
C ASN A 29 5.00 4.14 4.56
N ARG A 30 4.54 2.95 4.15
CA ARG A 30 4.82 1.70 4.87
C ARG A 30 6.32 1.44 4.96
N ASP A 31 7.03 1.54 3.83
CA ASP A 31 8.46 1.28 3.76
C ASP A 31 9.26 2.30 4.58
N ALA A 32 8.81 3.56 4.66
CA ALA A 32 9.41 4.59 5.51
C ALA A 32 9.26 4.25 7.01
N ILE A 33 8.09 3.79 7.45
CA ILE A 33 7.86 3.37 8.83
C ILE A 33 8.73 2.17 9.20
N LEU A 34 8.79 1.16 8.32
CA LEU A 34 9.61 -0.05 8.54
C LEU A 34 11.09 0.30 8.62
N LYS A 35 11.60 1.09 7.67
CA LYS A 35 13.00 1.57 7.68
C LYS A 35 13.33 2.40 8.92
N ALA A 36 12.43 3.26 9.38
CA ALA A 36 12.63 4.06 10.59
C ALA A 36 12.80 3.19 11.85
N ASN A 37 12.16 2.02 11.88
CA ASN A 37 12.32 1.03 12.95
C ASN A 37 13.42 -0.01 12.67
N GLY A 38 14.11 0.10 11.53
CA GLY A 38 15.14 -0.84 11.08
C GLY A 38 14.60 -2.25 10.82
N ALA A 39 13.33 -2.39 10.49
CA ALA A 39 12.70 -3.65 10.14
C ALA A 39 12.46 -3.73 8.62
N THR A 40 12.51 -4.93 8.06
CA THR A 40 12.28 -5.20 6.64
C THR A 40 10.79 -5.44 6.36
N ASP A 41 10.07 -5.99 7.33
CA ASP A 41 8.64 -6.22 7.29
C ASP A 41 7.99 -6.07 8.68
N GLU A 42 6.65 -6.10 8.72
CA GLU A 42 5.87 -5.98 9.95
C GLU A 42 6.08 -7.16 10.89
N ILE A 43 6.43 -8.35 10.37
CA ILE A 43 6.64 -9.56 11.16
C ILE A 43 7.95 -9.42 11.94
N GLU A 44 9.02 -9.02 11.28
CA GLU A 44 10.32 -8.72 11.88
C GLU A 44 10.18 -7.60 12.92
N LEU A 45 9.41 -6.55 12.62
CA LEU A 45 9.15 -5.50 13.60
C LEU A 45 8.47 -6.05 14.86
N LEU A 46 7.46 -6.91 14.69
CA LEU A 46 6.75 -7.54 15.81
C LEU A 46 7.65 -8.51 16.60
N GLU A 47 8.48 -9.30 15.92
CA GLU A 47 9.45 -10.19 16.56
C GLU A 47 10.49 -9.42 17.39
N ARG A 48 10.95 -8.27 16.88
CA ARG A 48 11.88 -7.40 17.62
C ARG A 48 11.25 -6.76 18.84
N ILE A 49 9.95 -6.44 18.79
CA ILE A 49 9.18 -6.02 19.97
C ILE A 49 9.08 -7.18 20.96
N TYR A 50 8.68 -8.36 20.49
CA TYR A 50 8.46 -9.54 21.33
C TYR A 50 9.73 -10.02 22.03
N THR A 51 10.88 -9.98 21.34
CA THR A 51 12.19 -10.35 21.89
C THR A 51 12.79 -9.25 22.78
N GLY A 52 12.16 -8.08 22.87
CA GLY A 52 12.66 -6.93 23.63
C GLY A 52 13.87 -6.24 23.00
N ALA A 53 14.14 -6.49 21.71
CA ALA A 53 15.22 -5.83 20.97
C ALA A 53 14.94 -4.34 20.73
N ILE A 54 13.66 -3.94 20.74
CA ILE A 54 13.21 -2.54 20.69
C ILE A 54 12.13 -2.31 21.75
N PRO A 55 11.99 -1.08 22.27
CA PRO A 55 10.93 -0.77 23.23
C PRO A 55 9.56 -0.93 22.59
N GLU A 56 8.63 -1.56 23.32
CA GLU A 56 7.26 -1.84 22.87
C GLU A 56 6.53 -0.58 22.41
N HIS A 57 6.74 0.54 23.11
CA HIS A 57 6.33 1.86 22.66
C HIS A 57 7.55 2.71 22.30
N PRO A 58 7.57 3.39 21.14
CA PRO A 58 6.48 3.55 20.15
C PRO A 58 6.43 2.47 19.05
N ALA A 59 7.24 1.41 19.13
CA ALA A 59 7.38 0.44 18.04
C ALA A 59 6.09 -0.29 17.66
N TYR A 60 5.23 -0.61 18.64
CA TYR A 60 3.96 -1.28 18.40
C TYR A 60 2.98 -0.40 17.60
N GLU A 61 3.00 0.92 17.83
CA GLU A 61 2.19 1.87 17.05
C GLU A 61 2.68 1.96 15.62
N HIS A 62 4.00 1.91 15.42
CA HIS A 62 4.60 1.84 14.08
C HIS A 62 4.23 0.55 13.35
N TYR A 63 4.27 -0.59 14.04
CA TYR A 63 3.80 -1.87 13.51
C TYR A 63 2.32 -1.81 13.10
N LEU A 64 1.45 -1.29 13.99
CA LEU A 64 0.03 -1.16 13.70
C LEU A 64 -0.23 -0.24 12.50
N SER A 65 0.50 0.87 12.43
CA SER A 65 0.42 1.82 11.31
C SER A 65 0.84 1.17 10.00
N ALA A 66 1.97 0.44 9.99
CA ALA A 66 2.44 -0.28 8.80
C ALA A 66 1.43 -1.33 8.32
N ARG A 67 0.81 -2.06 9.25
CA ARG A 67 -0.24 -3.04 8.95
C ARG A 67 -1.51 -2.40 8.37
N ILE A 68 -1.98 -1.30 8.95
CA ILE A 68 -3.14 -0.55 8.43
C ILE A 68 -2.84 -0.04 7.01
N LEU A 69 -1.63 0.46 6.74
CA LEU A 69 -1.24 0.91 5.41
C LEU A 69 -1.21 -0.26 4.41
N ALA A 70 -0.73 -1.44 4.82
CA ALA A 70 -0.74 -2.63 3.98
C ALA A 70 -2.18 -3.08 3.63
N ASP A 71 -3.08 -3.11 4.61
CA ASP A 71 -4.49 -3.48 4.41
C ASP A 71 -5.22 -2.45 3.53
N THR A 72 -4.95 -1.16 3.75
CA THR A 72 -5.49 -0.07 2.92
C THR A 72 -5.01 -0.21 1.48
N ARG A 73 -3.72 -0.52 1.27
CA ARG A 73 -3.16 -0.74 -0.06
C ARG A 73 -3.85 -1.89 -0.79
N GLU A 74 -4.12 -3.00 -0.11
CA GLU A 74 -4.83 -4.12 -0.72
C GLU A 74 -6.26 -3.76 -1.10
N THR A 75 -6.94 -2.96 -0.27
CA THR A 75 -8.28 -2.42 -0.57
C THR A 75 -8.26 -1.54 -1.83
N VAL A 76 -7.32 -0.60 -1.92
CA VAL A 76 -7.16 0.27 -3.10
C VAL A 76 -6.81 -0.55 -4.34
N ARG A 77 -5.98 -1.59 -4.20
CA ARG A 77 -5.64 -2.51 -5.30
C ARG A 77 -6.85 -3.31 -5.77
N ALA A 78 -7.73 -3.74 -4.87
CA ALA A 78 -8.98 -4.39 -5.22
C ALA A 78 -9.91 -3.44 -5.99
N MET A 79 -10.02 -2.17 -5.56
CA MET A 79 -10.78 -1.14 -6.28
C MET A 79 -10.22 -0.91 -7.69
N LEU A 80 -8.90 -0.80 -7.83
CA LEU A 80 -8.23 -0.64 -9.14
C LEU A 80 -8.49 -1.85 -10.05
N THR A 81 -8.48 -3.06 -9.50
CA THR A 81 -8.80 -4.28 -10.24
C THR A 81 -10.24 -4.29 -10.73
N GLU A 82 -11.18 -3.79 -9.92
CA GLU A 82 -12.59 -3.73 -10.31
C GLU A 82 -12.83 -2.67 -11.39
N CYS A 83 -12.26 -1.48 -11.23
CA CYS A 83 -12.31 -0.41 -12.23
C CYS A 83 -11.75 -0.88 -13.58
N LEU A 84 -10.64 -1.64 -13.58
CA LEU A 84 -10.08 -2.26 -14.79
C LEU A 84 -11.01 -3.30 -15.44
N LYS A 85 -11.81 -4.04 -14.66
CA LYS A 85 -12.79 -4.99 -15.21
C LYS A 85 -13.98 -4.26 -15.83
N GLU A 86 -14.45 -3.19 -15.20
CA GLU A 86 -15.54 -2.36 -15.69
C GLU A 86 -15.15 -1.69 -17.01
N ALA A 87 -13.99 -1.06 -17.07
CA ALA A 87 -13.47 -0.44 -18.29
C ALA A 87 -13.21 -1.44 -19.45
N ARG A 88 -13.00 -2.73 -19.15
CA ARG A 88 -12.87 -3.79 -20.17
C ARG A 88 -14.21 -4.39 -20.63
N ARG A 89 -15.31 -4.10 -19.94
CA ARG A 89 -16.65 -4.63 -20.25
C ARG A 89 -17.46 -3.69 -21.15
N THR A 90 -17.17 -2.40 -21.14
CA THR A 90 -17.63 -1.39 -22.10
C THR A 90 -16.80 -1.42 -23.38
#